data_AF-A0A1H7F9A7-F1
#
_entry.id   AF-A0A1H7F9A7-F1
#
_cell.length_a   1.000
_cell.length_b   1.000
_cell.length_c   1.000
_cell.angle_alpha   90.00
_cell.angle_beta   90.00
_cell.angle_gamma   90.00
#
_symmetry.space_group_name_H-M   'P 1'
#
loop_
_entity.id
_entity.type
_entity.pdbx_description
1 polymer ?
#
loop_
_entity_poly.entity_id
_entity_poly.type
_entity_poly.pdbx_seq_one_letter_code
_entity_poly.pdbx_strand_id
1 'polypeptide(L)'
;MTTSPSLAQHSRVAILGHFSSRPTECEARPQDRPYAPAGRPVRPDTLDDVLADIAPHLPGTSAVARSMESFHPDALMPHLMPPLPMDGDTDAASASLRRQLQDAGFQRLECHWRGIEWLLHRLDPPRAPAVVLFDISDAALRESLDAADATRSQLHRWLVEEPQQETDGSFSFIVALSCFEATPEDIARLGRAASLATQAGAIWLTAIDSRPLEPIHAQAAPPASALQALEGLRQHPDAAALALFAPPFLLRQPYGAWSNPIDAFPFEEWHSGEPDQGLLWGHPALLALCALGQHPWRGSSAVDRLPVVTYAGRSGDRLALPCTQRLIDLDTAGRLQRLGIAALTARRGEGVVNIPWLRTINGADLAGAGTARQQPASEASSATATSDQLSGHSPATTDGPSAAGPVGTVDTSGASVTSGDSSIPATAGLSSTSGTPVTPDTSSGALPADMDPELAALLKSLG
;
A
#
# COMPACT_ATOMS: atom_id res chain seq x y z
N MET A 1 -19.91 1.85 26.47
CA MET A 1 -20.01 1.49 25.05
C MET A 1 -20.06 2.78 24.27
N THR A 2 -18.90 3.36 24.02
CA THR A 2 -18.73 4.61 23.26
C THR A 2 -18.63 4.24 21.79
N THR A 3 -19.62 4.63 21.01
CA THR A 3 -19.65 4.54 19.55
C THR A 3 -18.57 5.50 19.01
N SER A 4 -17.48 4.95 18.50
CA SER A 4 -16.36 5.68 17.89
C SER A 4 -16.19 5.23 16.43
N PRO A 5 -15.69 6.11 15.55
CA PRO A 5 -16.17 6.23 14.19
C PRO A 5 -15.57 5.15 13.29
N SER A 6 -16.43 4.22 12.84
CA SER A 6 -16.32 3.45 11.59
C SER A 6 -15.69 4.29 10.49
N LEU A 7 -14.99 3.69 9.51
CA LEU A 7 -14.96 4.25 8.16
C LEU A 7 -16.42 4.65 7.88
N ALA A 8 -16.70 5.96 7.87
CA ALA A 8 -18.05 6.43 8.10
C ALA A 8 -18.99 5.80 7.07
N GLN A 9 -20.27 5.64 7.39
CA GLN A 9 -21.30 5.11 6.48
C GLN A 9 -21.42 5.87 5.12
N HIS A 10 -20.58 6.91 4.91
CA HIS A 10 -20.52 7.79 3.76
C HIS A 10 -19.08 8.07 3.30
N SER A 11 -18.11 7.19 3.57
CA SER A 11 -16.73 7.40 3.08
C SER A 11 -16.63 7.10 1.58
N ARG A 12 -15.95 7.98 0.83
CA ARG A 12 -15.65 7.80 -0.59
C ARG A 12 -14.16 7.58 -0.79
N VAL A 13 -13.80 6.76 -1.76
CA VAL A 13 -12.41 6.50 -2.14
C VAL A 13 -12.25 6.75 -3.63
N ALA A 14 -11.31 7.62 -4.00
CA ALA A 14 -10.88 7.80 -5.38
C ALA A 14 -9.74 6.82 -5.67
N ILE A 15 -9.81 6.07 -6.76
CA ILE A 15 -8.70 5.24 -7.24
C ILE A 15 -8.27 5.72 -8.61
N LEU A 16 -7.03 6.21 -8.68
CA LEU A 16 -6.37 6.68 -9.88
C LEU A 16 -5.54 5.54 -10.46
N GLY A 17 -5.75 5.19 -11.73
CA GLY A 17 -4.96 4.16 -12.37
C GLY A 17 -5.18 4.13 -13.88
N HIS A 18 -4.33 3.38 -14.58
CA HIS A 18 -4.48 3.21 -16.02
C HIS A 18 -5.38 2.00 -16.31
N PHE A 19 -6.63 2.25 -16.69
CA PHE A 19 -7.66 1.23 -16.88
C PHE A 19 -8.04 1.00 -18.34
N SER A 20 -7.72 1.93 -19.26
CA SER A 20 -8.10 1.84 -20.68
C SER A 20 -7.05 1.27 -21.63
N SER A 21 -5.80 1.08 -21.16
CA SER A 21 -4.65 0.55 -21.91
C SER A 21 -4.35 1.18 -23.28
N ARG A 22 -4.97 2.33 -23.60
CA ARG A 22 -4.70 3.02 -24.87
C ARG A 22 -3.24 3.47 -24.89
N PRO A 23 -2.44 3.09 -25.90
CA PRO A 23 -1.11 3.63 -26.04
C PRO A 23 -1.24 5.16 -26.08
N THR A 24 -0.39 5.83 -25.33
CA THR A 24 -0.25 7.29 -25.29
C THR A 24 0.32 7.86 -26.61
N GLU A 25 -0.10 7.32 -27.76
CA GLU A 25 0.21 7.81 -29.09
C GLU A 25 -1.07 8.22 -29.80
N CYS A 26 -1.64 9.32 -29.31
CA CYS A 26 -2.17 10.36 -30.18
C CYS A 26 -2.06 11.66 -29.39
N GLU A 27 -1.05 12.45 -29.74
CA GLU A 27 -0.85 13.85 -29.34
C GLU A 27 -2.06 14.70 -29.77
N ALA A 28 -3.17 14.58 -29.05
CA ALA A 28 -4.06 15.72 -28.88
C ALA A 28 -3.50 16.54 -27.72
N ARG A 29 -3.33 17.86 -27.93
CA ARG A 29 -3.07 18.81 -26.85
C ARG A 29 -4.00 18.50 -25.67
N PRO A 30 -3.56 18.68 -24.41
CA PRO A 30 -4.40 18.47 -23.24
C PRO A 30 -5.77 19.19 -23.30
N GLN A 31 -5.87 20.21 -24.14
CA GLN A 31 -7.03 21.09 -24.35
C GLN A 31 -8.05 20.55 -25.37
N ASP A 32 -7.69 19.56 -26.20
CA ASP A 32 -8.51 19.08 -27.33
C ASP A 32 -9.17 17.71 -27.09
N ARG A 33 -9.06 17.13 -25.89
CA ARG A 33 -9.74 15.86 -25.58
C ARG A 33 -11.23 16.08 -25.26
N PRO A 34 -12.17 15.37 -25.92
CA PRO A 34 -13.55 15.33 -25.47
C PRO A 34 -13.60 14.71 -24.07
N TYR A 35 -14.20 15.45 -23.15
CA TYR A 35 -14.38 15.19 -21.72
C TYR A 35 -14.97 13.77 -21.49
N ALA A 36 -14.12 12.79 -21.16
CA ALA A 36 -14.54 11.49 -20.64
C ALA A 36 -14.84 11.64 -19.14
N PRO A 37 -15.87 10.97 -18.61
CA PRO A 37 -16.53 11.39 -17.37
C PRO A 37 -15.59 11.39 -16.16
N ALA A 38 -15.71 12.46 -15.38
CA ALA A 38 -15.41 12.53 -13.95
C ALA A 38 -15.73 11.19 -13.28
N GLY A 39 -14.80 10.58 -12.57
CA GLY A 39 -15.00 9.43 -11.67
C GLY A 39 -16.13 8.40 -11.95
N ARG A 40 -15.76 7.16 -12.26
CA ARG A 40 -16.73 6.06 -12.44
C ARG A 40 -16.98 5.33 -11.13
N PRO A 41 -18.19 5.38 -10.53
CA PRO A 41 -18.48 4.62 -9.32
C PRO A 41 -18.50 3.11 -9.63
N VAL A 42 -17.92 2.30 -8.74
CA VAL A 42 -17.81 0.85 -8.93
C VAL A 42 -18.24 0.09 -7.69
N ARG A 43 -18.99 -0.98 -7.91
CA ARG A 43 -19.42 -1.96 -6.91
C ARG A 43 -19.10 -3.38 -7.41
N PRO A 44 -19.09 -4.40 -6.53
CA PRO A 44 -18.84 -5.78 -6.95
C PRO A 44 -19.74 -6.24 -8.11
N ASP A 45 -21.01 -5.83 -8.11
CA ASP A 45 -22.03 -6.18 -9.09
C ASP A 45 -21.96 -5.37 -10.39
N THR A 46 -21.30 -4.21 -10.39
CA THR A 46 -21.21 -3.31 -11.56
C THR A 46 -19.82 -3.26 -12.17
N LEU A 47 -18.86 -4.06 -11.68
CA LEU A 47 -17.48 -4.03 -12.12
C LEU A 47 -17.35 -4.37 -13.61
N ASP A 48 -18.04 -5.42 -14.05
CA ASP A 48 -18.03 -5.83 -15.46
C ASP A 48 -18.69 -4.78 -16.37
N ASP A 49 -19.76 -4.12 -15.93
CA ASP A 49 -20.39 -3.04 -16.70
C ASP A 49 -19.43 -1.86 -16.91
N VAL A 50 -18.69 -1.49 -15.86
CA VAL A 50 -17.70 -0.39 -15.91
C VAL A 50 -16.51 -0.77 -16.79
N LEU A 51 -16.05 -2.02 -16.70
CA LEU A 51 -15.02 -2.56 -17.59
C LEU A 51 -15.50 -2.60 -19.06
N ALA A 52 -16.74 -3.00 -19.31
CA ALA A 52 -17.35 -3.05 -20.63
C ALA A 52 -17.50 -1.66 -21.26
N ASP A 53 -17.79 -0.63 -20.45
CA ASP A 53 -17.89 0.76 -20.89
C ASP A 53 -16.53 1.38 -21.20
N ILE A 54 -15.51 1.13 -20.36
CA ILE A 54 -14.13 1.54 -20.65
C ILE A 54 -13.59 0.81 -21.88
N ALA A 55 -13.92 -0.47 -22.00
CA ALA A 55 -13.56 -1.34 -23.11
C ALA A 55 -12.05 -1.30 -23.42
N PRO A 56 -11.17 -1.66 -22.46
CA PRO A 56 -9.73 -1.56 -22.67
C PRO A 56 -9.24 -2.55 -23.72
N HIS A 57 -8.33 -2.09 -24.57
CA HIS A 57 -7.69 -2.93 -25.56
C HIS A 57 -6.57 -3.75 -24.93
N LEU A 58 -6.62 -5.07 -25.02
CA LEU A 58 -5.62 -5.93 -24.40
C LEU A 58 -4.29 -5.83 -25.17
N PRO A 59 -3.21 -5.28 -24.57
CA PRO A 59 -1.93 -5.09 -25.24
C PRO A 59 -1.42 -6.40 -25.84
N GLY A 60 -0.83 -6.37 -27.04
CA GLY A 60 -0.35 -7.60 -27.71
C GLY A 60 -1.43 -8.43 -28.41
N THR A 61 -2.71 -8.06 -28.31
CA THR A 61 -3.83 -8.74 -29.01
C THR A 61 -4.68 -7.72 -29.78
N SER A 62 -5.68 -8.15 -30.55
CA SER A 62 -6.75 -7.28 -31.08
C SER A 62 -8.00 -7.26 -30.20
N ALA A 63 -7.93 -7.92 -29.03
CA ALA A 63 -9.06 -8.14 -28.15
C ALA A 63 -9.37 -6.89 -27.32
N VAL A 64 -10.65 -6.75 -26.98
CA VAL A 64 -11.15 -5.71 -26.08
C VAL A 64 -11.74 -6.41 -24.87
N ALA A 65 -11.29 -6.05 -23.67
CA ALA A 65 -11.85 -6.62 -22.46
C ALA A 65 -13.27 -6.08 -22.24
N ARG A 66 -14.20 -6.99 -21.95
CA ARG A 66 -15.60 -6.68 -21.66
C ARG A 66 -16.05 -7.16 -20.29
N SER A 67 -15.30 -8.06 -19.68
CA SER A 67 -15.55 -8.61 -18.36
C SER A 67 -14.24 -9.10 -17.75
N MET A 68 -14.24 -9.38 -16.45
CA MET A 68 -13.07 -9.95 -15.76
C MET A 68 -12.57 -11.26 -16.39
N GLU A 69 -13.47 -12.05 -16.98
CA GLU A 69 -13.14 -13.26 -17.75
C GLU A 69 -12.28 -12.98 -18.99
N SER A 70 -12.29 -11.76 -19.52
CA SER A 70 -11.45 -11.39 -20.67
C SER A 70 -9.95 -11.47 -20.39
N PHE A 71 -9.55 -11.47 -19.10
CA PHE A 71 -8.17 -11.66 -18.67
C PHE A 71 -7.82 -13.14 -18.44
N HIS A 72 -8.77 -14.07 -18.57
CA HIS A 72 -8.52 -15.50 -18.45
C HIS A 72 -7.82 -16.04 -19.70
N PRO A 73 -6.83 -16.96 -19.58
CA PRO A 73 -6.16 -17.58 -20.71
C PRO A 73 -7.09 -18.12 -21.79
N ASP A 74 -8.16 -18.83 -21.39
CA ASP A 74 -9.12 -19.40 -22.35
C ASP A 74 -9.83 -18.33 -23.19
N ALA A 75 -10.04 -17.12 -22.65
CA ALA A 75 -10.58 -16.00 -23.39
C ALA A 75 -9.53 -15.32 -24.30
N LEU A 76 -8.25 -15.35 -23.92
CA LEU A 76 -7.15 -14.78 -24.71
C LEU A 76 -6.79 -15.65 -25.92
N MET A 77 -6.86 -16.96 -25.78
CA MET A 77 -6.36 -17.91 -26.79
C MET A 77 -6.89 -17.66 -28.21
N PRO A 78 -8.21 -17.45 -28.44
CA PRO A 78 -8.75 -17.20 -29.78
C PRO A 78 -8.18 -15.94 -30.45
N HIS A 79 -7.66 -14.99 -29.68
CA HIS A 79 -7.08 -13.74 -30.19
C HIS A 79 -5.58 -13.82 -30.45
N LEU A 80 -4.89 -14.77 -29.81
CA LEU A 80 -3.45 -14.99 -29.98
C LEU A 80 -3.15 -15.89 -31.17
N MET A 81 -4.02 -16.86 -31.45
CA MET A 81 -3.82 -17.84 -32.51
C MET A 81 -5.13 -18.49 -32.96
N PRO A 82 -5.18 -19.05 -34.18
CA PRO A 82 -6.31 -19.85 -34.62
C PRO A 82 -6.52 -21.09 -33.72
N PRO A 83 -7.74 -21.69 -33.71
CA PRO A 83 -8.03 -22.88 -32.93
C PRO A 83 -7.00 -23.99 -33.19
N LEU A 84 -6.45 -24.54 -32.10
CA LEU A 84 -5.46 -25.61 -32.19
C LEU A 84 -6.13 -26.89 -32.72
N PRO A 85 -5.50 -27.61 -33.68
CA PRO A 85 -5.95 -28.93 -34.05
C PRO A 85 -5.80 -29.89 -32.87
N MET A 86 -6.66 -30.92 -32.78
CA MET A 86 -6.68 -31.88 -31.66
C MET A 86 -5.35 -32.61 -31.43
N ASP A 87 -4.51 -32.74 -32.46
CA ASP A 87 -3.17 -33.36 -32.42
C ASP A 87 -2.04 -32.32 -32.65
N GLY A 88 -2.31 -31.03 -32.42
CA GLY A 88 -1.39 -29.93 -32.68
C GLY A 88 -0.26 -29.82 -31.66
N ASP A 89 0.88 -29.29 -32.12
CA ASP A 89 1.98 -28.87 -31.24
C ASP A 89 1.52 -27.74 -30.30
N THR A 90 1.30 -28.08 -29.02
CA THR A 90 0.86 -27.15 -27.98
C THR A 90 1.98 -26.26 -27.44
N ASP A 91 3.24 -26.50 -27.84
CA ASP A 91 4.39 -25.74 -27.32
C ASP A 91 4.38 -24.31 -27.84
N ALA A 92 4.05 -24.14 -29.13
CA ALA A 92 3.91 -22.81 -29.73
C ALA A 92 2.77 -22.01 -29.08
N ALA A 93 1.66 -22.67 -28.75
CA ALA A 93 0.52 -22.07 -28.06
C ALA A 93 0.89 -21.64 -26.64
N SER A 94 1.53 -22.54 -25.89
CA SER A 94 2.05 -22.28 -24.55
C SER A 94 3.01 -21.09 -24.55
N ALA A 95 3.96 -21.04 -25.49
CA ALA A 95 4.92 -19.94 -25.59
C ALA A 95 4.25 -18.60 -25.91
N SER A 96 3.25 -18.59 -26.80
CA SER A 96 2.51 -17.39 -27.16
C SER A 96 1.69 -16.85 -25.99
N LEU A 97 0.90 -17.71 -25.34
CA LEU A 97 0.10 -17.35 -24.17
C LEU A 97 0.98 -16.87 -23.00
N ARG A 98 2.09 -17.57 -22.73
CA ARG A 98 3.02 -17.15 -21.68
C ARG A 98 3.61 -15.76 -21.96
N ARG A 99 4.00 -15.49 -23.21
CA ARG A 99 4.50 -14.16 -23.61
C ARG A 99 3.44 -13.08 -23.38
N GLN A 100 2.19 -13.37 -23.71
CA GLN A 100 1.07 -12.46 -23.48
C GLN A 100 0.84 -12.19 -21.99
N LEU A 101 0.78 -13.23 -21.15
CA LEU A 101 0.60 -13.10 -19.69
C LEU A 101 1.79 -12.42 -19.00
N GLN A 102 2.95 -12.39 -19.65
CA GLN A 102 4.17 -11.73 -19.17
C GLN A 102 4.39 -10.34 -19.80
N ASP A 103 3.53 -9.89 -20.72
CA ASP A 103 3.62 -8.55 -21.30
C ASP A 103 3.37 -7.49 -20.21
N ALA A 104 4.24 -6.50 -20.11
CA ALA A 104 4.18 -5.51 -19.05
C ALA A 104 2.93 -4.61 -19.14
N GLY A 105 2.43 -4.35 -20.35
CA GLY A 105 1.19 -3.61 -20.58
C GLY A 105 -0.02 -4.43 -20.13
N PHE A 106 -0.06 -5.71 -20.52
CA PHE A 106 -1.10 -6.65 -20.12
C PHE A 106 -1.12 -6.85 -18.59
N GLN A 107 0.03 -7.15 -17.98
CA GLN A 107 0.12 -7.35 -16.53
C GLN A 107 -0.29 -6.12 -15.73
N ARG A 108 0.04 -4.92 -16.19
CA ARG A 108 -0.40 -3.67 -15.54
C ARG A 108 -1.91 -3.56 -15.54
N LEU A 109 -2.53 -3.78 -16.70
CA LEU A 109 -3.98 -3.72 -16.86
C LEU A 109 -4.67 -4.82 -16.01
N GLU A 110 -4.19 -6.06 -16.10
CA GLU A 110 -4.70 -7.19 -15.32
C GLU A 110 -4.54 -6.93 -13.81
N CYS A 111 -3.39 -6.41 -13.37
CA CYS A 111 -3.11 -6.06 -11.98
C CYS A 111 -4.10 -5.02 -11.45
N HIS A 112 -4.37 -3.96 -12.21
CA HIS A 112 -5.32 -2.93 -11.79
C HIS A 112 -6.72 -3.52 -11.66
N TRP A 113 -7.23 -4.17 -12.70
CA TRP A 113 -8.60 -4.70 -12.70
C TRP A 113 -8.80 -5.81 -11.67
N ARG A 114 -7.90 -6.81 -11.61
CA ARG A 114 -7.96 -7.86 -10.58
C ARG A 114 -7.71 -7.31 -9.18
N GLY A 115 -6.91 -6.25 -9.04
CA GLY A 115 -6.71 -5.56 -7.77
C GLY A 115 -7.99 -4.89 -7.26
N ILE A 116 -8.74 -4.24 -8.15
CA ILE A 116 -10.06 -3.66 -7.82
C ILE A 116 -11.05 -4.76 -7.47
N GLU A 117 -11.16 -5.80 -8.30
CA GLU A 117 -12.01 -6.96 -8.02
C GLU A 117 -11.70 -7.56 -6.64
N TRP A 118 -10.42 -7.80 -6.36
CA TRP A 118 -9.93 -8.33 -5.09
C TRP A 118 -10.30 -7.45 -3.90
N LEU A 119 -10.17 -6.12 -4.05
CA LEU A 119 -10.54 -5.16 -3.00
C LEU A 119 -12.04 -5.18 -2.74
N LEU A 120 -12.85 -5.04 -3.80
CA LEU A 120 -14.31 -4.93 -3.70
C LEU A 120 -14.95 -6.17 -3.04
N HIS A 121 -14.45 -7.36 -3.34
CA HIS A 121 -14.92 -8.61 -2.71
C HIS A 121 -14.51 -8.77 -1.23
N ARG A 122 -13.57 -7.96 -0.76
CA ARG A 122 -13.01 -8.02 0.61
C ARG A 122 -13.52 -6.92 1.52
N LEU A 123 -14.09 -5.86 0.96
CA LEU A 123 -14.77 -4.82 1.71
C LEU A 123 -16.15 -5.33 2.11
N ASP A 124 -16.57 -5.04 3.35
CA ASP A 124 -17.87 -5.43 3.88
C ASP A 124 -18.97 -4.53 3.26
N PRO A 125 -19.87 -5.02 2.37
CA PRO A 125 -20.80 -4.19 1.62
C PRO A 125 -21.61 -3.15 2.43
N PRO A 126 -22.18 -3.46 3.62
CA PRO A 126 -22.91 -2.45 4.42
C PRO A 126 -22.02 -1.32 4.97
N ARG A 127 -20.70 -1.47 4.93
CA ARG A 127 -19.71 -0.52 5.46
C ARG A 127 -18.63 -0.18 4.43
N ALA A 128 -18.79 -0.63 3.19
CA ALA A 128 -17.81 -0.44 2.15
C ALA A 128 -17.84 1.03 1.72
N PRO A 129 -16.67 1.68 1.61
CA PRO A 129 -16.62 3.01 1.02
C PRO A 129 -17.13 2.96 -0.42
N ALA A 130 -17.73 4.06 -0.88
CA ALA A 130 -18.04 4.22 -2.29
C ALA A 130 -16.73 4.39 -3.08
N VAL A 131 -16.40 3.42 -3.92
CA VAL A 131 -15.18 3.42 -4.74
C VAL A 131 -15.48 4.10 -6.08
N VAL A 132 -14.63 5.05 -6.47
CA VAL A 132 -14.72 5.80 -7.71
C VAL A 132 -13.41 5.66 -8.48
N LEU A 133 -13.45 5.14 -9.70
CA LEU A 133 -12.28 4.95 -10.56
C LEU A 133 -12.06 6.15 -11.48
N PHE A 134 -10.82 6.60 -11.57
CA PHE A 134 -10.37 7.60 -12.52
C PHE A 134 -9.30 6.99 -13.42
N ASP A 135 -9.56 7.00 -14.72
CA ASP A 135 -8.60 6.50 -15.72
C ASP A 135 -7.58 7.59 -16.05
N ILE A 136 -6.36 7.40 -15.52
CA ILE A 136 -5.22 8.29 -15.76
C ILE A 136 -3.96 7.44 -15.96
N SER A 137 -3.20 7.74 -17.02
CA SER A 137 -1.92 7.09 -17.23
C SER A 137 -0.88 7.60 -16.22
N ASP A 138 0.11 6.75 -15.94
CA ASP A 138 1.22 7.07 -15.05
C ASP A 138 2.00 8.33 -15.50
N ALA A 139 2.18 8.50 -16.82
CA ALA A 139 2.78 9.68 -17.41
C ALA A 139 1.92 10.94 -17.19
N ALA A 140 0.60 10.85 -17.42
CA ALA A 140 -0.31 11.97 -17.23
C ALA A 140 -0.47 12.35 -15.75
N LEU A 141 -0.39 11.37 -14.84
CA LEU A 141 -0.36 11.60 -13.40
C LEU A 141 0.89 12.41 -13.02
N ARG A 142 2.08 11.97 -13.45
CA ARG A 142 3.34 12.68 -13.18
C ARG A 142 3.34 14.09 -13.78
N GLU A 143 2.92 14.24 -15.03
CA GLU A 143 2.79 15.55 -15.68
C GLU A 143 1.85 16.49 -14.91
N SER A 144 0.72 15.98 -14.43
CA SER A 144 -0.24 16.75 -13.64
C SER A 144 0.32 17.17 -12.28
N LEU A 145 1.14 16.33 -11.64
CA LEU A 145 1.83 16.67 -10.40
C LEU A 145 2.97 17.68 -10.66
N ASP A 146 3.64 17.62 -11.81
CA ASP A 146 4.72 18.53 -12.17
C ASP A 146 4.24 19.94 -12.57
N ALA A 147 2.95 20.10 -12.86
CA ALA A 147 2.34 21.38 -13.19
C ALA A 147 2.68 22.47 -12.15
N ALA A 148 3.12 23.64 -12.62
CA ALA A 148 3.50 24.76 -11.74
C ALA A 148 2.32 25.29 -10.91
N ASP A 149 1.10 25.18 -11.46
CA ASP A 149 -0.14 25.52 -10.77
C ASP A 149 -1.05 24.29 -10.73
N ALA A 150 -0.99 23.56 -9.62
CA ALA A 150 -1.78 22.36 -9.41
C ALA A 150 -3.28 22.64 -9.43
N THR A 151 -3.73 23.84 -9.07
CA THR A 151 -5.16 24.19 -9.01
C THR A 151 -5.82 24.19 -10.39
N ARG A 152 -5.04 24.40 -11.46
CA ARG A 152 -5.53 24.34 -12.84
C ARG A 152 -5.44 22.94 -13.45
N SER A 153 -4.90 21.95 -12.72
CA SER A 153 -4.74 20.59 -13.22
C SER A 153 -6.09 19.86 -13.26
N GLN A 154 -6.18 18.85 -14.14
CA GLN A 154 -7.35 17.95 -14.17
C GLN A 154 -7.50 17.18 -12.86
N LEU A 155 -6.39 16.80 -12.22
CA LEU A 155 -6.40 16.12 -10.93
C LEU A 155 -7.06 16.97 -9.83
N HIS A 156 -6.75 18.27 -9.77
CA HIS A 156 -7.39 19.16 -8.80
C HIS A 156 -8.89 19.27 -9.01
N ARG A 157 -9.33 19.39 -10.27
CA ARG A 157 -10.76 19.38 -10.59
C ARG A 157 -11.44 18.10 -10.11
N TRP A 158 -10.89 16.94 -10.45
CA TRP A 158 -11.48 15.64 -10.12
C TRP A 158 -11.49 15.31 -8.63
N LEU A 159 -10.47 15.75 -7.88
CA LEU A 159 -10.25 15.32 -6.50
C LEU A 159 -10.67 16.37 -5.46
N VAL A 160 -10.70 17.64 -5.85
CA VAL A 160 -11.02 18.77 -4.95
C VAL A 160 -12.30 19.47 -5.38
N GLU A 161 -12.39 19.96 -6.62
CA GLU A 161 -13.50 20.81 -7.05
C GLU A 161 -14.81 20.05 -7.22
N GLU A 162 -14.83 19.00 -8.05
CA GLU A 162 -16.04 18.23 -8.38
C GLU A 162 -16.66 17.57 -7.14
N PRO A 163 -15.89 16.87 -6.26
CA PRO A 163 -16.48 16.22 -5.08
C PRO A 163 -17.05 17.20 -4.05
N GLN A 164 -16.57 18.45 -4.01
CA GLN A 164 -17.13 19.49 -3.14
C GLN A 164 -18.48 20.01 -3.63
N GLN A 165 -18.80 19.86 -4.92
CA GLN A 165 -20.10 20.23 -5.49
C GLN A 165 -21.13 19.09 -5.40
N GLU A 166 -20.67 17.86 -5.19
CA GLU A 166 -21.52 16.68 -5.08
C GLU A 166 -22.14 16.54 -3.68
N THR A 167 -23.36 15.99 -3.62
CA THR A 167 -24.04 15.72 -2.34
C THR A 167 -23.38 14.59 -1.55
N ASP A 168 -22.63 13.72 -2.23
CA ASP A 168 -21.99 12.54 -1.64
C ASP A 168 -20.72 12.87 -0.83
N GLY A 169 -20.26 14.13 -0.86
CA GLY A 169 -19.14 14.63 -0.05
C GLY A 169 -17.75 14.32 -0.62
N SER A 170 -16.71 14.71 0.12
CA SER A 170 -15.31 14.58 -0.30
C SER A 170 -14.74 13.16 -0.12
N PHE A 171 -13.63 12.87 -0.78
CA PHE A 171 -12.91 11.61 -0.63
C PHE A 171 -12.20 11.53 0.73
N SER A 172 -12.28 10.36 1.39
CA SER A 172 -11.48 10.07 2.59
C SER A 172 -10.06 9.63 2.21
N PHE A 173 -9.95 8.84 1.13
CA PHE A 173 -8.69 8.32 0.61
C PHE A 173 -8.61 8.51 -0.90
N ILE A 174 -7.40 8.80 -1.37
CA ILE A 174 -7.05 8.82 -2.78
C ILE A 174 -5.97 7.76 -2.98
N VAL A 175 -6.26 6.72 -3.75
CA VAL A 175 -5.31 5.65 -4.05
C VAL A 175 -4.75 5.88 -5.44
N ALA A 176 -3.45 6.11 -5.56
CA ALA A 176 -2.77 6.09 -6.84
C ALA A 176 -2.14 4.71 -7.07
N LEU A 177 -2.56 4.05 -8.14
CA LEU A 177 -1.97 2.78 -8.61
C LEU A 177 -0.71 3.05 -9.44
N SER A 178 0.21 3.83 -8.86
CA SER A 178 1.51 4.18 -9.44
C SER A 178 2.63 3.88 -8.45
N CYS A 179 3.75 3.41 -8.98
CA CYS A 179 4.96 3.16 -8.22
C CYS A 179 5.95 4.30 -8.48
N PHE A 180 6.27 5.04 -7.43
CA PHE A 180 7.28 6.10 -7.46
C PHE A 180 8.66 5.51 -7.16
N GLU A 181 9.69 6.08 -7.76
CA GLU A 181 11.07 5.69 -7.47
C GLU A 181 11.61 6.48 -6.26
N ALA A 182 12.61 5.91 -5.57
CA ALA A 182 13.33 6.61 -4.51
C ALA A 182 14.33 7.63 -5.09
N THR A 183 13.86 8.56 -5.93
CA THR A 183 14.62 9.65 -6.53
C THR A 183 14.11 11.00 -6.02
N PRO A 184 14.95 12.04 -5.92
CA PRO A 184 14.50 13.37 -5.45
C PRO A 184 13.34 13.95 -6.25
N GLU A 185 13.27 13.67 -7.55
CA GLU A 185 12.22 14.13 -8.45
C GLU A 185 10.87 13.49 -8.13
N ASP A 186 10.82 12.15 -8.02
CA ASP A 186 9.59 11.45 -7.65
C ASP A 186 9.17 11.76 -6.20
N ILE A 187 10.12 11.99 -5.29
CA ILE A 187 9.83 12.43 -3.92
C ILE A 187 9.22 13.85 -3.89
N ALA A 188 9.68 14.76 -4.76
CA ALA A 188 9.06 16.07 -4.90
C ALA A 188 7.62 15.98 -5.43
N ARG A 189 7.34 15.08 -6.39
CA ARG A 189 5.98 14.78 -6.87
C ARG A 189 5.09 14.26 -5.75
N LEU A 190 5.61 13.38 -4.89
CA LEU A 190 4.91 12.88 -3.71
C LEU A 190 4.56 14.01 -2.73
N GLY A 191 5.43 15.02 -2.56
CA GLY A 191 5.11 16.23 -1.79
C GLY A 191 3.91 17.00 -2.34
N ARG A 192 3.85 17.17 -3.66
CA ARG A 192 2.71 17.82 -4.34
C ARG A 192 1.44 17.00 -4.25
N ALA A 193 1.55 15.67 -4.35
CA ALA A 193 0.42 14.76 -4.12
C ALA A 193 -0.11 14.87 -2.69
N ALA A 194 0.78 15.03 -1.70
CA ALA A 194 0.39 15.27 -0.32
C ALA A 194 -0.38 16.59 -0.15
N SER A 195 0.09 17.69 -0.76
CA SER A 195 -0.62 18.97 -0.75
C SER A 195 -1.99 18.89 -1.43
N LEU A 196 -2.09 18.17 -2.54
CA LEU A 196 -3.37 17.94 -3.22
C LEU A 196 -4.34 17.14 -2.33
N ALA A 197 -3.85 16.11 -1.65
CA ALA A 197 -4.65 15.32 -0.71
C ALA A 197 -5.09 16.14 0.51
N THR A 198 -4.24 17.03 1.05
CA THR A 198 -4.66 17.96 2.11
C THR A 198 -5.80 18.86 1.63
N GLN A 199 -5.71 19.43 0.43
CA GLN A 199 -6.77 20.28 -0.13
C GLN A 199 -8.09 19.52 -0.34
N ALA A 200 -8.01 18.24 -0.74
CA ALA A 200 -9.17 17.36 -0.87
C ALA A 200 -9.76 16.91 0.49
N GLY A 201 -9.06 17.14 1.61
CA GLY A 201 -9.43 16.58 2.91
C GLY A 201 -9.20 15.06 3.02
N ALA A 202 -8.36 14.50 2.14
CA ALA A 202 -8.12 13.08 1.98
C ALA A 202 -6.71 12.67 2.45
N ILE A 203 -6.42 11.37 2.36
CA ILE A 203 -5.06 10.82 2.46
C ILE A 203 -4.69 10.10 1.18
N TRP A 204 -3.54 10.46 0.60
CA TRP A 204 -2.97 9.84 -0.58
C TRP A 204 -2.25 8.54 -0.21
N LEU A 205 -2.65 7.43 -0.82
CA LEU A 205 -2.06 6.11 -0.66
C LEU A 205 -1.40 5.71 -1.98
N THR A 206 -0.10 5.43 -1.97
CA THR A 206 0.62 5.04 -3.20
C THR A 206 1.82 4.13 -2.88
N ALA A 207 2.43 3.55 -3.92
CA ALA A 207 3.63 2.74 -3.76
C ALA A 207 4.92 3.55 -3.98
N ILE A 208 6.00 3.11 -3.34
CA ILE A 208 7.38 3.55 -3.64
C ILE A 208 8.28 2.32 -3.80
N ASP A 209 9.22 2.34 -4.74
CA ASP A 209 10.23 1.30 -4.84
C ASP A 209 11.26 1.45 -3.71
N SER A 210 11.12 0.60 -2.70
CA SER A 210 12.02 0.57 -1.54
C SER A 210 13.33 -0.19 -1.77
N ARG A 211 13.51 -0.88 -2.92
CA ARG A 211 14.71 -1.69 -3.19
C ARG A 211 16.03 -0.94 -2.92
N PRO A 212 16.22 0.32 -3.37
CA PRO A 212 17.47 1.05 -3.14
C PRO A 212 17.70 1.45 -1.67
N LEU A 213 16.66 1.35 -0.82
CA LEU A 213 16.68 1.76 0.58
C LEU A 213 16.84 0.57 1.54
N GLU A 214 16.75 -0.66 1.04
CA GLU A 214 16.79 -1.88 1.83
C GLU A 214 18.21 -2.42 1.99
N PRO A 215 18.69 -2.71 3.22
CA PRO A 215 20.07 -3.12 3.47
C PRO A 215 20.54 -4.36 2.70
N ILE A 216 19.65 -5.32 2.48
CA ILE A 216 19.96 -6.62 1.84
C ILE A 216 20.17 -6.47 0.33
N HIS A 217 19.56 -5.46 -0.28
CA HIS A 217 19.60 -5.23 -1.73
C HIS A 217 20.48 -4.05 -2.14
N ALA A 218 20.91 -3.25 -1.17
CA ALA A 218 21.83 -2.15 -1.39
C ALA A 218 23.24 -2.72 -1.66
N GLN A 219 23.59 -2.91 -2.94
CA GLN A 219 24.97 -3.20 -3.35
C GLN A 219 25.93 -2.05 -2.94
N ALA A 220 25.37 -0.86 -2.72
CA ALA A 220 26.00 0.33 -2.17
C ALA A 220 25.12 0.91 -1.05
N ALA A 221 25.64 1.82 -0.23
CA ALA A 221 24.82 2.54 0.75
C ALA A 221 23.61 3.22 0.06
N PRO A 222 22.45 3.34 0.73
CA PRO A 222 21.29 4.01 0.15
C PRO A 222 21.65 5.42 -0.35
N PRO A 223 21.10 5.85 -1.50
CA PRO A 223 21.47 7.13 -2.09
C PRO A 223 21.15 8.29 -1.13
N ALA A 224 22.19 9.03 -0.72
CA ALA A 224 22.06 10.11 0.26
C ALA A 224 21.05 11.18 -0.17
N SER A 225 20.96 11.47 -1.47
CA SER A 225 19.99 12.40 -2.05
C SER A 225 18.55 11.95 -1.83
N ALA A 226 18.26 10.65 -1.97
CA ALA A 226 16.93 10.10 -1.71
C ALA A 226 16.60 10.15 -0.23
N LEU A 227 17.56 9.82 0.65
CA LEU A 227 17.36 9.89 2.10
C LEU A 227 17.08 11.33 2.57
N GLN A 228 17.82 12.31 2.05
CA GLN A 228 17.59 13.73 2.35
C GLN A 228 16.24 14.22 1.83
N ALA A 229 15.86 13.83 0.61
CA ALA A 229 14.57 14.17 0.04
C ALA A 229 13.40 13.56 0.83
N LEU A 230 13.50 12.30 1.26
CA LEU A 230 12.50 11.65 2.12
C LEU A 230 12.39 12.34 3.48
N GLU A 231 13.50 12.74 4.09
CA GLU A 231 13.48 13.49 5.34
C GLU A 231 12.83 14.87 5.16
N GLY A 232 13.13 15.57 4.07
CA GLY A 232 12.45 16.82 3.70
C GLY A 232 10.94 16.61 3.51
N LEU A 233 10.54 15.54 2.82
CA LEU A 233 9.13 15.20 2.61
C LEU A 233 8.41 14.86 3.94
N ARG A 234 9.08 14.20 4.89
CA ARG A 234 8.53 13.92 6.23
C ARG A 234 8.25 15.19 7.04
N GLN A 235 9.06 16.22 6.83
CA GLN A 235 8.93 17.53 7.49
C GLN A 235 7.96 18.47 6.74
N HIS A 236 7.47 18.07 5.56
CA HIS A 236 6.51 18.84 4.79
C HIS A 236 5.22 19.08 5.59
N PRO A 237 4.61 20.28 5.56
CA PRO A 237 3.40 20.57 6.32
C PRO A 237 2.24 19.62 6.00
N ASP A 238 2.16 19.17 4.74
CA ASP A 238 1.15 18.24 4.25
C ASP A 238 1.52 16.76 4.40
N ALA A 239 2.65 16.42 5.04
CA ALA A 239 3.13 15.04 5.13
C ALA A 239 2.13 14.07 5.80
N ALA A 240 1.24 14.56 6.67
CA ALA A 240 0.17 13.76 7.24
C ALA A 240 -0.88 13.29 6.22
N ALA A 241 -0.87 13.84 5.00
CA ALA A 241 -1.79 13.49 3.91
C ALA A 241 -1.22 12.44 2.95
N LEU A 242 -0.08 11.82 3.25
CA LEU A 242 0.58 10.85 2.38
C LEU A 242 0.98 9.59 3.14
N ALA A 243 0.69 8.42 2.57
CA ALA A 243 1.23 7.13 3.02
C ALA A 243 1.85 6.36 1.84
N LEU A 244 3.06 5.85 2.08
CA LEU A 244 3.86 5.14 1.10
C LEU A 244 3.96 3.66 1.48
N PHE A 245 3.76 2.77 0.51
CA PHE A 245 3.77 1.32 0.74
C PHE A 245 4.75 0.59 -0.16
N ALA A 246 5.35 -0.47 0.37
CA ALA A 246 6.22 -1.38 -0.38
C ALA A 246 6.33 -2.74 0.34
N PRO A 247 6.61 -3.87 -0.34
CA PRO A 247 6.56 -4.09 -1.77
C PRO A 247 5.14 -4.52 -2.21
N PRO A 248 4.90 -4.75 -3.51
CA PRO A 248 3.68 -5.37 -4.03
C PRO A 248 3.32 -6.73 -3.41
N PHE A 249 2.05 -7.13 -3.50
CA PHE A 249 1.53 -8.40 -2.97
C PHE A 249 0.93 -9.28 -4.06
N LEU A 250 0.79 -10.59 -3.85
CA LEU A 250 0.34 -11.52 -4.88
C LEU A 250 -1.19 -11.49 -5.07
N LEU A 251 -1.66 -11.30 -6.30
CA LEU A 251 -3.10 -11.25 -6.63
C LEU A 251 -3.68 -12.61 -7.06
N ARG A 252 -2.95 -13.39 -7.85
CA ARG A 252 -3.38 -14.72 -8.31
C ARG A 252 -2.23 -15.73 -8.32
N GLN A 253 -2.58 -17.01 -8.26
CA GLN A 253 -1.64 -18.08 -8.57
C GLN A 253 -1.36 -18.12 -10.08
N PRO A 254 -0.17 -18.58 -10.50
CA PRO A 254 0.10 -18.85 -11.91
C PRO A 254 -0.80 -20.00 -12.41
N TYR A 255 -1.16 -19.96 -13.70
CA TYR A 255 -1.92 -21.04 -14.34
C TYR A 255 -1.05 -22.27 -14.51
N GLY A 256 -1.62 -23.45 -14.24
CA GLY A 256 -0.89 -24.71 -14.22
C GLY A 256 -1.79 -25.86 -13.77
N ALA A 257 -1.41 -27.09 -14.10
CA ALA A 257 -2.24 -28.28 -13.85
C ALA A 257 -2.50 -28.52 -12.34
N TRP A 258 -1.59 -28.07 -11.47
CA TRP A 258 -1.66 -28.25 -10.03
C TRP A 258 -2.23 -27.05 -9.27
N SER A 259 -2.39 -25.91 -9.94
CA SER A 259 -2.89 -24.66 -9.37
C SER A 259 -4.23 -24.29 -10.00
N ASN A 260 -4.18 -23.57 -11.11
CA ASN A 260 -5.34 -23.13 -11.86
C ASN A 260 -5.22 -23.63 -13.31
N PRO A 261 -5.80 -24.79 -13.64
CA PRO A 261 -5.75 -25.32 -15.00
C PRO A 261 -6.59 -24.48 -15.95
N ILE A 262 -6.27 -24.55 -17.25
CA ILE A 262 -7.07 -23.93 -18.32
C ILE A 262 -7.72 -25.04 -19.14
N ASP A 263 -8.85 -24.74 -19.77
CA ASP A 263 -9.62 -25.75 -20.52
C ASP A 263 -9.07 -25.99 -21.93
N ALA A 264 -8.41 -24.98 -22.53
CA ALA A 264 -8.00 -25.03 -23.93
C ALA A 264 -6.97 -26.12 -24.24
N PHE A 265 -5.91 -26.25 -23.43
CA PHE A 265 -4.83 -27.24 -23.58
C PHE A 265 -3.98 -27.32 -22.30
N PRO A 266 -3.12 -28.36 -22.13
CA PRO A 266 -2.19 -28.42 -21.01
C PRO A 266 -1.20 -27.25 -21.03
N PHE A 267 -1.37 -26.32 -20.10
CA PHE A 267 -0.58 -25.10 -20.02
C PHE A 267 0.06 -24.94 -18.64
N GLU A 268 1.31 -24.50 -18.63
CA GLU A 268 2.03 -24.09 -17.42
C GLU A 268 2.56 -22.67 -17.65
N GLU A 269 2.00 -21.68 -16.97
CA GLU A 269 2.47 -20.29 -17.06
C GLU A 269 3.93 -20.18 -16.59
N TRP A 270 4.25 -20.94 -15.55
CA TRP A 270 5.58 -21.04 -14.97
C TRP A 270 6.39 -22.14 -15.65
N HIS A 271 7.52 -21.78 -16.28
CA HIS A 271 8.36 -22.77 -17.00
C HIS A 271 9.87 -22.69 -16.67
N SER A 272 10.30 -21.84 -15.73
CA SER A 272 11.72 -21.64 -15.41
C SER A 272 11.97 -21.54 -13.90
N GLY A 273 13.18 -21.87 -13.46
CA GLY A 273 13.55 -21.94 -12.03
C GLY A 273 13.74 -20.59 -11.31
N GLU A 274 13.26 -19.47 -11.88
CA GLU A 274 13.29 -18.15 -11.23
C GLU A 274 11.90 -17.74 -10.77
N PRO A 275 11.71 -17.47 -9.46
CA PRO A 275 10.39 -17.34 -8.87
C PRO A 275 9.62 -16.06 -9.21
N ASP A 276 10.26 -15.08 -9.83
CA ASP A 276 9.70 -13.76 -10.02
C ASP A 276 9.02 -13.58 -11.40
N GLN A 277 9.27 -14.50 -12.34
CA GLN A 277 8.77 -14.42 -13.72
C GLN A 277 7.44 -15.17 -13.85
N GLY A 278 6.34 -14.44 -14.01
CA GLY A 278 4.99 -15.02 -14.23
C GLY A 278 4.04 -14.92 -13.02
N LEU A 279 4.39 -14.15 -11.99
CA LEU A 279 3.48 -13.81 -10.91
C LEU A 279 2.81 -12.45 -11.15
N LEU A 280 1.52 -12.38 -10.86
CA LEU A 280 0.77 -11.12 -10.94
C LEU A 280 0.79 -10.39 -9.59
N TRP A 281 1.59 -9.33 -9.52
CA TRP A 281 1.75 -8.52 -8.31
C TRP A 281 0.75 -7.35 -8.28
N GLY A 282 -0.10 -7.33 -7.27
CA GLY A 282 -1.03 -6.26 -6.94
C GLY A 282 -0.39 -5.08 -6.26
N HIS A 283 -1.00 -3.91 -6.48
CA HIS A 283 -0.53 -2.66 -5.93
C HIS A 283 -0.71 -2.59 -4.39
N PRO A 284 0.34 -2.33 -3.61
CA PRO A 284 0.28 -2.46 -2.15
C PRO A 284 -0.67 -1.49 -1.45
N ALA A 285 -0.97 -0.33 -2.08
CA ALA A 285 -1.96 0.60 -1.55
C ALA A 285 -3.39 0.02 -1.50
N LEU A 286 -3.73 -0.93 -2.39
CA LEU A 286 -5.01 -1.64 -2.34
C LEU A 286 -5.09 -2.56 -1.11
N LEU A 287 -3.98 -3.21 -0.76
CA LEU A 287 -3.91 -4.03 0.45
C LEU A 287 -4.02 -3.17 1.71
N ALA A 288 -3.35 -2.02 1.73
CA ALA A 288 -3.47 -1.06 2.83
C ALA A 288 -4.90 -0.55 3.00
N LEU A 289 -5.58 -0.21 1.90
CA LEU A 289 -6.99 0.20 1.93
C LEU A 289 -7.90 -0.94 2.42
N CYS A 290 -7.65 -2.17 1.99
CA CYS A 290 -8.36 -3.36 2.46
C CYS A 290 -8.18 -3.56 3.98
N ALA A 291 -6.95 -3.43 4.48
CA ALA A 291 -6.65 -3.50 5.92
C ALA A 291 -7.40 -2.42 6.71
N LEU A 292 -7.43 -1.18 6.21
CA LEU A 292 -8.21 -0.07 6.79
C LEU A 292 -9.71 -0.37 6.82
N GLY A 293 -10.26 -0.98 5.76
CA GLY A 293 -11.67 -1.34 5.67
C GLY A 293 -12.09 -2.49 6.59
N GLN A 294 -11.21 -3.48 6.80
CA GLN A 294 -11.51 -4.68 7.59
C GLN A 294 -11.30 -4.49 9.09
N HIS A 295 -10.21 -3.84 9.50
CA HIS A 295 -9.80 -3.79 10.91
C HIS A 295 -9.34 -2.41 11.36
N PRO A 296 -10.23 -1.39 11.40
CA PRO A 296 -9.83 -0.03 11.73
C PRO A 296 -9.33 0.13 13.18
N TRP A 297 -9.68 -0.78 14.10
CA TRP A 297 -9.46 -0.62 15.56
C TRP A 297 -8.51 -1.63 16.19
N ARG A 298 -8.20 -2.73 15.49
CA ARG A 298 -7.59 -3.90 16.15
C ARG A 298 -6.07 -3.84 16.25
N GLY A 299 -5.44 -2.77 15.72
CA GLY A 299 -3.99 -2.73 15.55
C GLY A 299 -3.46 -3.86 14.65
N SER A 300 -4.36 -4.61 14.00
CA SER A 300 -4.05 -5.71 13.10
C SER A 300 -4.30 -5.24 11.68
N SER A 301 -3.22 -4.93 11.01
CA SER A 301 -3.12 -4.63 9.57
C SER A 301 -2.94 -5.89 8.72
N ALA A 302 -3.22 -7.06 9.28
CA ALA A 302 -3.05 -8.33 8.59
C ALA A 302 -4.22 -8.56 7.64
N VAL A 303 -3.90 -8.90 6.39
CA VAL A 303 -4.84 -9.31 5.35
C VAL A 303 -4.56 -10.77 5.02
N ASP A 304 -5.57 -11.61 5.22
CA ASP A 304 -5.48 -13.06 5.08
C ASP A 304 -6.02 -13.57 3.73
N ARG A 305 -6.03 -14.91 3.55
CA ARG A 305 -6.57 -15.60 2.37
C ARG A 305 -5.95 -15.13 1.05
N LEU A 306 -4.69 -14.73 1.07
CA LEU A 306 -3.92 -14.41 -0.12
C LEU A 306 -3.46 -15.69 -0.83
N PRO A 307 -3.27 -15.66 -2.16
CA PRO A 307 -2.76 -16.81 -2.91
C PRO A 307 -1.40 -17.27 -2.38
N VAL A 308 -1.21 -18.58 -2.28
CA VAL A 308 0.06 -19.20 -1.87
C VAL A 308 0.60 -20.02 -3.02
N VAL A 309 1.83 -19.74 -3.46
CA VAL A 309 2.47 -20.45 -4.57
C VAL A 309 3.57 -21.34 -4.01
N THR A 310 3.57 -22.61 -4.43
CA THR A 310 4.65 -23.56 -4.15
C THR A 310 5.28 -24.01 -5.44
N TYR A 311 6.60 -24.12 -5.47
CA TYR A 311 7.35 -24.62 -6.63
C TYR A 311 8.34 -25.70 -6.20
N ALA A 312 8.72 -26.56 -7.15
CA ALA A 312 9.78 -27.53 -6.93
C ALA A 312 11.14 -26.84 -7.01
N GLY A 313 11.89 -26.87 -5.92
CA GLY A 313 13.27 -26.39 -5.85
C GLY A 313 14.22 -27.29 -6.63
N ARG A 314 15.47 -26.82 -6.83
CA ARG A 314 16.51 -27.55 -7.57
C ARG A 314 16.86 -28.92 -6.95
N SER A 315 16.63 -29.09 -5.65
CA SER A 315 16.83 -30.33 -4.89
C SER A 315 15.63 -31.28 -4.93
N GLY A 316 14.51 -30.89 -5.55
CA GLY A 316 13.24 -31.62 -5.48
C GLY A 316 12.34 -31.24 -4.29
N ASP A 317 12.81 -30.38 -3.39
CA ASP A 317 12.02 -29.89 -2.25
C ASP A 317 10.92 -28.93 -2.72
N ARG A 318 9.70 -29.03 -2.16
CA ARG A 318 8.64 -28.05 -2.41
C ARG A 318 8.91 -26.80 -1.57
N LEU A 319 9.25 -25.70 -2.24
CA LEU A 319 9.47 -24.40 -1.61
C LEU A 319 8.23 -23.52 -1.80
N ALA A 320 7.81 -22.85 -0.74
CA ALA A 320 6.72 -21.88 -0.80
C ALA A 320 7.27 -20.45 -0.96
N LEU A 321 6.61 -19.68 -1.81
CA LEU A 321 6.89 -18.26 -1.99
C LEU A 321 6.18 -17.43 -0.91
N PRO A 322 6.73 -16.26 -0.56
CA PRO A 322 5.99 -15.26 0.19
C PRO A 322 4.85 -14.68 -0.67
N CYS A 323 3.79 -14.19 -0.02
CA CYS A 323 2.71 -13.46 -0.71
C CYS A 323 3.08 -12.01 -1.07
N THR A 324 4.30 -11.57 -0.79
CA THR A 324 4.86 -10.28 -1.22
C THR A 324 5.95 -10.52 -2.26
N GLN A 325 6.18 -9.54 -3.14
CA GLN A 325 7.21 -9.66 -4.18
C GLN A 325 8.58 -10.03 -3.61
N ARG A 326 8.87 -9.55 -2.41
CA ARG A 326 10.10 -9.83 -1.67
C ARG A 326 9.78 -10.00 -0.19
N LEU A 327 10.63 -10.75 0.51
CA LEU A 327 10.49 -10.94 1.95
C LEU A 327 11.18 -9.78 2.67
N ILE A 328 10.39 -8.94 3.33
CA ILE A 328 10.88 -7.90 4.23
C ILE A 328 10.75 -8.40 5.67
N ASP A 329 11.87 -8.45 6.39
CA ASP A 329 11.89 -8.77 7.81
C ASP A 329 11.51 -7.55 8.67
N LEU A 330 11.29 -7.77 9.97
CA LEU A 330 10.83 -6.71 10.86
C LEU A 330 11.88 -5.61 11.10
N ASP A 331 13.18 -5.93 11.04
CA ASP A 331 14.25 -4.91 11.15
C ASP A 331 14.26 -3.98 9.94
N THR A 332 14.21 -4.56 8.73
CA THR A 332 14.14 -3.81 7.48
C THR A 332 12.85 -3.00 7.40
N ALA A 333 11.71 -3.58 7.78
CA ALA A 333 10.45 -2.86 7.90
C ALA A 333 10.56 -1.67 8.88
N GLY A 334 11.24 -1.86 10.03
CA GLY A 334 11.47 -0.79 10.99
C GLY A 334 12.41 0.32 10.47
N ARG A 335 13.39 -0.03 9.62
CA ARG A 335 14.25 0.95 8.92
C ARG A 335 13.44 1.76 7.91
N LEU A 336 12.64 1.10 7.08
CA LEU A 336 11.75 1.75 6.10
C LEU A 336 10.72 2.65 6.79
N GLN A 337 10.18 2.23 7.94
CA GLN A 337 9.26 3.04 8.73
C GLN A 337 9.90 4.35 9.21
N ARG A 338 11.19 4.34 9.58
CA ARG A 338 11.91 5.57 9.95
C ARG A 338 12.12 6.52 8.77
N LEU A 339 12.00 6.02 7.54
CA LEU A 339 11.95 6.82 6.31
C LEU A 339 10.51 7.19 5.90
N GLY A 340 9.50 6.75 6.66
CA GLY A 340 8.09 7.04 6.38
C GLY A 340 7.42 6.06 5.41
N ILE A 341 8.04 4.90 5.15
CA ILE A 341 7.52 3.87 4.25
C ILE A 341 6.92 2.73 5.09
N ALA A 342 5.65 2.44 4.88
CA ALA A 342 4.93 1.34 5.51
C ALA A 342 5.20 0.04 4.75
N ALA A 343 6.07 -0.81 5.30
CA ALA A 343 6.47 -2.04 4.66
C ALA A 343 5.46 -3.18 4.87
N LEU A 344 5.11 -3.88 3.79
CA LEU A 344 4.36 -5.12 3.79
C LEU A 344 5.32 -6.26 4.12
N THR A 345 4.94 -7.06 5.11
CA THR A 345 5.69 -8.21 5.61
C THR A 345 4.87 -9.48 5.41
N ALA A 346 5.53 -10.56 5.01
CA ALA A 346 4.88 -11.85 4.75
C ALA A 346 5.76 -13.00 5.22
N ARG A 347 5.12 -14.15 5.49
CA ARG A 347 5.82 -15.41 5.77
C ARG A 347 5.68 -16.35 4.59
N ARG A 348 6.72 -17.13 4.32
CA ARG A 348 6.72 -18.11 3.22
C ARG A 348 5.64 -19.16 3.47
N GLY A 349 4.80 -19.42 2.47
CA GLY A 349 3.75 -20.44 2.56
C GLY A 349 2.53 -20.05 3.38
N GLU A 350 2.47 -18.83 3.91
CA GLU A 350 1.30 -18.32 4.60
C GLU A 350 0.57 -17.33 3.70
N GLY A 351 -0.73 -17.54 3.49
CA GLY A 351 -1.62 -16.64 2.74
C GLY A 351 -1.96 -15.36 3.50
N VAL A 352 -1.00 -14.77 4.21
CA VAL A 352 -1.20 -13.61 5.10
C VAL A 352 -0.09 -12.60 4.86
N VAL A 353 -0.49 -11.34 4.68
CA VAL A 353 0.41 -10.19 4.62
C VAL A 353 0.04 -9.24 5.76
N ASN A 354 1.05 -8.70 6.44
CA ASN A 354 0.88 -7.74 7.52
C ASN A 354 1.59 -6.42 7.20
N ILE A 355 1.02 -5.29 7.63
CA ILE A 355 1.63 -3.94 7.54
C ILE A 355 1.92 -3.43 8.97
N PRO A 356 3.05 -3.83 9.60
CA PRO A 356 3.27 -3.62 11.04
C PRO A 356 3.04 -2.19 11.53
N TRP A 357 3.32 -1.20 10.67
CA TRP A 357 3.01 0.21 10.91
C TRP A 357 2.21 0.79 9.75
N LEU A 358 0.89 0.80 9.89
CA LEU A 358 -0.02 1.45 8.95
C LEU A 358 -0.08 2.95 9.24
N ARG A 359 0.95 3.69 8.78
CA ARG A 359 1.18 5.10 9.12
C ARG A 359 1.41 5.95 7.88
N THR A 360 1.14 7.24 8.00
CA THR A 360 1.52 8.26 7.03
C THR A 360 3.04 8.50 7.08
N ILE A 361 3.59 9.22 6.10
CA ILE A 361 5.04 9.39 5.96
C ILE A 361 5.67 10.10 7.17
N ASN A 362 4.95 11.04 7.79
CA ASN A 362 5.37 11.71 9.03
C ASN A 362 5.13 10.88 10.31
N GLY A 363 4.57 9.68 10.20
CA GLY A 363 4.30 8.80 11.32
C GLY A 363 2.96 9.03 12.03
N ALA A 364 2.00 9.76 11.46
CA ALA A 364 0.64 9.75 12.00
C ALA A 364 -0.03 8.38 11.76
N ASP A 365 -0.92 7.96 12.66
CA ASP A 365 -1.67 6.71 12.48
C ASP A 365 -2.75 6.88 11.41
N LEU A 366 -2.74 6.00 10.41
CA LEU A 366 -3.65 6.07 9.27
C LEU A 366 -5.09 5.70 9.67
N ALA A 367 -5.25 4.86 10.69
CA ALA A 367 -6.57 4.43 11.19
C ALA A 367 -7.36 5.57 11.87
N GLY A 368 -6.68 6.52 12.51
CA GLY A 368 -7.31 7.68 13.17
C GLY A 368 -7.40 8.94 12.29
N ALA A 369 -6.55 9.06 11.26
CA ALA A 369 -6.45 10.26 10.44
C ALA A 369 -7.61 10.41 9.44
N GLY A 370 -8.15 9.31 8.90
CA GLY A 370 -9.23 9.34 7.91
C GLY A 370 -10.57 9.87 8.44
N THR A 371 -10.85 9.71 9.74
CA THR A 371 -12.10 10.15 10.36
C THR A 371 -12.04 11.59 10.89
N ALA A 372 -10.86 12.07 11.29
CA ALA A 372 -10.70 13.40 11.88
C ALA A 372 -10.73 14.54 10.84
N ARG A 373 -10.39 14.26 9.57
CA ARG A 373 -10.36 15.26 8.50
C ARG A 373 -11.72 15.55 7.84
N GLN A 374 -12.75 14.75 8.14
CA GLN A 374 -14.09 14.90 7.56
C GLN A 374 -15.01 15.85 8.35
N GLN A 375 -14.56 16.43 9.45
CA GLN A 375 -15.39 17.35 10.23
C GLN A 375 -15.40 18.72 9.52
N PRO A 376 -16.58 19.21 9.05
CA PRO A 376 -16.64 20.54 8.45
C PRO A 376 -16.21 21.59 9.48
N ALA A 377 -15.52 22.62 9.01
CA ALA A 377 -15.00 23.73 9.81
C ALA A 377 -16.11 24.64 10.38
N SER A 378 -17.09 24.07 11.10
CA SER A 378 -18.17 24.83 11.76
C SER A 378 -18.15 24.77 13.29
N GLU A 379 -17.09 24.25 13.92
CA GLU A 379 -16.96 24.22 15.39
C GLU A 379 -15.61 24.75 15.92
N ALA A 380 -14.91 25.56 15.14
CA ALA A 380 -13.73 26.31 15.61
C ALA A 380 -14.05 27.80 15.77
N SER A 381 -15.06 28.14 16.59
CA SER A 381 -15.19 29.49 17.14
C SER A 381 -16.14 29.54 18.33
N SER A 382 -15.59 29.34 19.54
CA SER A 382 -15.89 30.17 20.72
C SER A 382 -15.23 29.57 21.96
N ALA A 383 -13.95 29.86 22.15
CA ALA A 383 -13.33 29.85 23.47
C ALA A 383 -12.44 31.09 23.57
N THR A 384 -13.10 32.25 23.63
CA THR A 384 -12.45 33.50 24.01
C THR A 384 -12.01 33.36 25.46
N ALA A 385 -10.70 33.32 25.67
CA ALA A 385 -10.08 33.42 26.97
C ALA A 385 -10.43 34.79 27.58
N THR A 386 -11.22 34.78 28.66
CA THR A 386 -11.26 35.92 29.59
C THR A 386 -10.32 35.58 30.74
N SER A 387 -9.15 36.20 30.70
CA SER A 387 -8.26 36.31 31.84
C SER A 387 -8.91 37.22 32.87
N ASP A 388 -9.10 36.73 34.09
CA ASP A 388 -9.21 37.60 35.26
C ASP A 388 -8.45 36.96 36.44
N GLN A 389 -7.45 37.67 36.92
CA GLN A 389 -6.74 37.37 38.16
C GLN A 389 -7.37 38.21 39.26
N LEU A 390 -7.59 37.63 40.46
CA LEU A 390 -7.31 38.27 41.74
C LEU A 390 -7.53 37.31 42.93
N SER A 391 -6.42 37.02 43.62
CA SER A 391 -6.25 36.96 45.09
C SER A 391 -7.28 36.30 46.02
N GLY A 392 -6.88 35.13 46.56
CA GLY A 392 -6.68 34.83 47.99
C GLY A 392 -7.74 35.17 49.06
N HIS A 393 -8.30 34.13 49.69
CA HIS A 393 -8.33 33.95 51.17
C HIS A 393 -8.92 32.56 51.54
N SER A 394 -8.25 31.84 52.46
CA SER A 394 -8.85 30.76 53.26
C SER A 394 -9.62 31.35 54.45
N PRO A 395 -10.48 30.59 55.17
CA PRO A 395 -9.98 29.70 56.22
C PRO A 395 -10.79 28.41 56.55
N ALA A 396 -10.08 27.51 57.24
CA ALA A 396 -10.47 26.68 58.40
C ALA A 396 -11.43 25.46 58.31
N THR A 397 -10.81 24.28 58.45
CA THR A 397 -11.00 23.18 59.45
C THR A 397 -12.32 22.97 60.19
N THR A 398 -12.83 21.72 60.21
CA THR A 398 -13.17 20.96 61.44
C THR A 398 -13.35 19.43 61.21
N ASP A 399 -12.60 18.65 61.99
CA ASP A 399 -12.81 17.33 62.65
C ASP A 399 -13.65 16.16 62.05
N GLY A 400 -13.07 14.94 62.16
CA GLY A 400 -13.72 13.61 62.03
C GLY A 400 -14.41 13.13 63.34
N PRO A 401 -14.48 11.82 63.72
CA PRO A 401 -14.03 10.56 63.07
C PRO A 401 -15.04 9.37 63.21
N SER A 402 -14.54 8.10 63.04
CA SER A 402 -15.10 6.79 63.46
C SER A 402 -16.22 6.15 62.60
N ALA A 403 -16.35 4.82 62.43
CA ALA A 403 -15.59 3.62 62.77
C ALA A 403 -16.27 2.37 62.14
N ALA A 404 -15.52 1.27 62.11
CA ALA A 404 -15.96 -0.14 62.26
C ALA A 404 -16.62 -0.90 61.08
N GLY A 405 -15.96 -2.01 60.69
CA GLY A 405 -16.58 -3.19 60.05
C GLY A 405 -17.44 -4.02 61.03
N PRO A 406 -18.01 -5.17 60.61
CA PRO A 406 -17.33 -6.49 60.74
C PRO A 406 -17.49 -7.38 59.47
N VAL A 407 -16.57 -8.29 59.14
CA VAL A 407 -16.31 -9.70 59.59
C VAL A 407 -17.37 -10.74 59.20
N GLY A 408 -16.90 -11.79 58.48
CA GLY A 408 -17.40 -13.18 58.52
C GLY A 408 -17.33 -13.90 57.15
N THR A 409 -16.27 -14.66 56.79
CA THR A 409 -16.02 -16.12 57.02
C THR A 409 -17.11 -17.04 56.48
N VAL A 410 -16.94 -18.20 55.82
CA VAL A 410 -15.86 -19.21 55.59
C VAL A 410 -16.52 -20.25 54.61
N ASP A 411 -15.86 -20.87 53.62
CA ASP A 411 -15.19 -22.20 53.66
C ASP A 411 -14.69 -22.50 52.22
N THR A 412 -13.39 -22.77 51.98
CA THR A 412 -12.75 -24.11 51.87
C THR A 412 -13.49 -25.10 50.94
N SER A 413 -12.88 -25.78 49.97
CA SER A 413 -11.67 -26.61 49.98
C SER A 413 -11.20 -26.75 48.51
N GLY A 414 -9.90 -26.72 48.18
CA GLY A 414 -8.88 -27.69 48.56
C GLY A 414 -8.67 -28.65 47.39
N ALA A 415 -7.67 -28.41 46.53
CA ALA A 415 -6.37 -29.11 46.53
C ALA A 415 -6.34 -30.11 45.36
N SER A 416 -5.25 -30.40 44.63
CA SER A 416 -3.84 -30.01 44.69
C SER A 416 -3.10 -30.69 43.54
N VAL A 417 -2.13 -29.96 42.97
CA VAL A 417 -0.73 -30.36 42.72
C VAL A 417 -0.44 -31.67 41.96
N THR A 418 0.27 -31.55 40.83
CA THR A 418 1.58 -32.20 40.65
C THR A 418 2.48 -31.36 39.74
N SER A 419 3.60 -30.93 40.32
CA SER A 419 4.79 -30.39 39.70
C SER A 419 5.58 -31.48 38.95
N GLY A 420 6.25 -31.13 37.86
CA GLY A 420 7.19 -31.99 37.14
C GLY A 420 8.30 -31.15 36.51
N ASP A 421 9.36 -30.96 37.28
CA ASP A 421 10.68 -30.44 36.89
C ASP A 421 11.47 -31.56 36.17
N SER A 422 12.23 -31.23 35.12
CA SER A 422 13.34 -32.04 34.59
C SER A 422 14.13 -31.29 33.50
N SER A 423 15.18 -30.60 33.97
CA SER A 423 16.59 -30.83 33.59
C SER A 423 17.02 -30.86 32.11
N ILE A 424 17.87 -29.87 31.80
CA ILE A 424 18.92 -29.82 30.76
C ILE A 424 19.91 -30.99 30.91
N PRO A 425 20.53 -31.45 29.80
CA PRO A 425 21.92 -31.90 29.83
C PRO A 425 22.82 -31.05 28.93
N ALA A 426 23.95 -30.63 29.49
CA ALA A 426 25.12 -30.12 28.80
C ALA A 426 26.29 -31.09 29.05
N THR A 427 27.06 -31.40 28.00
CA THR A 427 28.48 -31.88 27.93
C THR A 427 28.68 -32.35 26.49
N ALA A 428 29.78 -32.20 25.75
CA ALA A 428 31.12 -31.61 25.82
C ALA A 428 31.56 -31.54 24.32
N GLY A 429 32.33 -30.60 23.79
CA GLY A 429 33.66 -30.17 24.20
C GLY A 429 34.65 -30.57 23.09
N LEU A 430 35.07 -29.62 22.25
CA LEU A 430 36.39 -29.62 21.59
C LEU A 430 36.86 -28.15 21.40
N SER A 431 37.88 -27.81 22.18
CA SER A 431 38.85 -26.72 22.03
C SER A 431 39.54 -26.82 20.65
N SER A 432 40.20 -25.83 20.04
CA SER A 432 40.82 -24.57 20.46
C SER A 432 41.49 -24.00 19.20
N THR A 433 41.51 -22.68 18.99
CA THR A 433 42.76 -21.93 18.71
C THR A 433 42.53 -20.43 18.85
N SER A 434 43.36 -19.88 19.73
CA SER A 434 43.70 -18.49 20.06
C SER A 434 43.88 -17.52 18.88
N GLY A 435 43.37 -16.30 19.06
CA GLY A 435 43.76 -15.08 18.35
C GLY A 435 43.36 -13.85 19.17
N THR A 436 44.37 -13.09 19.59
CA THR A 436 44.40 -11.97 20.55
C THR A 436 43.56 -10.74 20.12
N PRO A 437 43.10 -9.89 21.07
CA PRO A 437 42.27 -8.73 20.78
C PRO A 437 43.11 -7.47 20.50
N VAL A 438 42.71 -6.67 19.52
CA VAL A 438 43.27 -5.33 19.28
C VAL A 438 42.13 -4.34 19.05
N THR A 439 41.97 -3.41 19.99
CA THR A 439 41.45 -2.04 19.82
C THR A 439 42.00 -1.21 21.01
N PRO A 440 42.14 0.12 20.95
CA PRO A 440 41.59 1.04 19.95
C PRO A 440 42.64 2.02 19.37
N ASP A 441 42.35 2.61 18.22
CA ASP A 441 42.98 3.88 17.85
C ASP A 441 41.93 4.96 17.65
N THR A 442 42.19 6.07 18.32
CA THR A 442 41.38 7.28 18.36
C THR A 442 41.96 8.23 17.32
N SER A 443 41.19 8.60 16.29
CA SER A 443 41.55 9.72 15.43
C SER A 443 40.31 10.58 15.15
N SER A 444 40.30 11.70 15.86
CA SER A 444 39.56 12.91 15.59
C SER A 444 39.78 13.37 14.13
N GLY A 445 38.69 13.60 13.40
CA GLY A 445 38.71 14.19 12.06
C GLY A 445 37.46 15.04 11.86
N ALA A 446 37.66 16.35 11.78
CA ALA A 446 36.65 17.40 11.75
C ALA A 446 35.74 17.36 10.50
N LEU A 447 34.51 17.85 10.68
CA LEU A 447 33.56 18.20 9.62
C LEU A 447 34.14 19.29 8.70
N PRO A 448 33.87 19.25 7.38
CA PRO A 448 33.69 20.46 6.60
C PRO A 448 32.19 20.71 6.43
N ALA A 449 31.73 21.81 7.03
CA ALA A 449 30.56 22.52 6.59
C ALA A 449 30.92 23.26 5.30
N ASP A 450 30.34 22.85 4.19
CA ASP A 450 30.13 23.76 3.06
C ASP A 450 28.89 23.27 2.32
N MET A 451 27.79 24.02 2.45
CA MET A 451 26.59 23.80 1.67
C MET A 451 26.85 24.29 0.24
N ASP A 452 26.48 23.47 -0.72
CA ASP A 452 26.50 23.82 -2.13
C ASP A 452 25.69 25.12 -2.37
N PRO A 453 26.32 26.22 -2.84
CA PRO A 453 25.65 27.49 -3.08
C PRO A 453 24.56 27.39 -4.17
N GLU A 454 24.62 26.38 -5.04
CA GLU A 454 23.59 26.13 -6.06
C GLU A 454 22.29 25.60 -5.43
N LEU A 455 22.41 24.72 -4.43
CA LEU A 455 21.27 24.21 -3.66
C LEU A 455 20.62 25.29 -2.79
N ALA A 456 21.44 26.18 -2.21
CA ALA A 456 20.94 27.33 -1.45
C ALA A 456 20.21 28.35 -2.35
N ALA A 457 20.61 28.47 -3.62
CA ALA A 457 19.92 29.32 -4.60
C ALA A 457 18.57 28.72 -5.04
N LEU A 458 18.51 27.39 -5.21
CA LEU A 458 17.29 26.66 -5.58
C LEU A 458 16.24 26.68 -4.46
N LEU A 459 16.66 26.61 -3.20
CA LEU A 459 15.74 26.72 -2.06
C LEU A 459 15.21 28.15 -1.85
N LYS A 460 15.94 29.17 -2.29
CA LYS A 460 15.52 30.57 -2.19
C LYS A 460 14.54 31.00 -3.30
N SER A 461 14.54 30.32 -4.44
CA SER A 461 13.64 30.65 -5.56
C SER A 461 12.24 30.03 -5.44
N LEU A 462 12.00 29.24 -4.39
CA LEU A 462 10.73 28.57 -4.08
C LEU A 462 9.95 29.19 -2.90
N GLY A 463 10.35 30.39 -2.46
CA GLY A 463 9.63 31.18 -1.45
C GLY A 463 8.52 32.03 -2.05
#